data_AF-A0A4Q6FKP9-F1
#
_entry.id   AF-A0A4Q6FKP9-F1
#
_cell.length_a   1.000
_cell.length_b   1.000
_cell.length_c   1.000
_cell.angle_alpha   90.00
_cell.angle_beta   90.00
_cell.angle_gamma   90.00
#
_symmetry.space_group_name_H-M   'P 1'
#
loop_
_entity.id
_entity.type
_entity.pdbx_description
1 polymer ?
#
loop_
_entity_poly.entity_id
_entity_poly.type
_entity_poly.pdbx_seq_one_letter_code
_entity_poly.pdbx_strand_id
1 'polypeptide(L)'
;MRFNLLKPGPLLALAYLFIAGPLPAVTDYEPTTIPFSRELSDFKASLTPAVQDDLEKITIPLKKIRLRLANPKKDPTIEPIALMVSRSESGLQSMAEKLAAAGKKEELSQRLLAKIKKAGPSAKDSIRVEFDAEDAPLLNLKALAKELAKENHVVRLNSRELLSEKGGWDELKEQLSYVLSKDQMAKIQKKVRSGSDLSLDDDLLPPFSKRMAGKFIVYRGPNCFHASLSFFDQQLPKNPEVNIKEEEGYHRSMINYDELWRVISNQFYEIDPRNAPLKYGDLLVYFQVPETPSKHINFKWIRHTSVYLFGPYVYSKGSKSPNTPYTVKTLGEEWKVWQDMVPKALGMRIYRRGSDANARLPQSRDDWIY
;
A
#
# COMPACT_ATOMS: atom_id res chain seq x y z
N MET A 1 -82.12 6.38 46.47
CA MET A 1 -80.78 5.75 46.31
C MET A 1 -79.95 6.65 45.41
N ARG A 2 -78.75 7.02 45.87
CA ARG A 2 -77.93 8.10 45.33
C ARG A 2 -77.20 7.65 44.05
N PHE A 3 -77.32 8.45 43.00
CA PHE A 3 -76.36 8.49 41.89
C PHE A 3 -75.13 9.27 42.34
N ASN A 4 -73.94 8.72 42.15
CA ASN A 4 -72.69 9.47 42.29
C ASN A 4 -71.95 9.48 40.95
N LEU A 5 -71.94 10.68 40.36
CA LEU A 5 -70.97 11.16 39.39
C LEU A 5 -69.58 11.19 40.03
N LEU A 6 -68.55 10.71 39.32
CA LEU A 6 -67.17 11.08 39.59
C LEU A 6 -66.55 11.69 38.33
N LYS A 7 -66.04 12.91 38.54
CA LYS A 7 -65.32 13.79 37.61
C LYS A 7 -63.91 13.24 37.32
N PRO A 8 -63.28 13.66 36.20
CA PRO A 8 -61.88 13.36 35.91
C PRO A 8 -60.94 14.30 36.68
N GLY A 9 -59.78 13.78 37.07
CA GLY A 9 -58.65 14.52 37.65
C GLY A 9 -57.32 13.81 37.33
N PRO A 10 -56.19 14.53 37.26
CA PRO A 10 -55.06 14.23 36.38
C PRO A 10 -53.79 13.70 37.10
N LEU A 11 -52.76 13.41 36.29
CA LEU A 11 -51.34 13.14 36.62
C LEU A 11 -51.05 11.71 37.12
N LEU A 12 -50.48 10.78 36.33
CA LEU A 12 -49.26 10.85 35.50
C LEU A 12 -48.03 11.25 36.36
N ALA A 13 -47.55 10.32 37.20
CA ALA A 13 -46.16 10.20 37.66
C ALA A 13 -46.05 9.25 38.87
N LEU A 14 -46.17 7.93 38.68
CA LEU A 14 -45.80 6.95 39.73
C LEU A 14 -45.66 5.54 39.16
N ALA A 15 -44.76 5.37 38.19
CA ALA A 15 -44.34 4.03 37.73
C ALA A 15 -42.94 4.05 37.09
N TYR A 16 -42.01 4.87 37.60
CA TYR A 16 -40.64 4.94 37.09
C TYR A 16 -39.60 5.16 38.19
N LEU A 17 -39.73 4.43 39.29
CA LEU A 17 -38.69 4.36 40.30
C LEU A 17 -38.63 2.92 40.80
N PHE A 18 -37.41 2.38 40.80
CA PHE A 18 -37.00 1.03 41.23
C PHE A 18 -37.19 -0.09 40.19
N ILE A 19 -36.22 -0.23 39.28
CA ILE A 19 -35.04 -1.11 39.44
C ILE A 19 -34.00 -0.60 38.43
N ALA A 20 -33.19 0.37 38.85
CA ALA A 20 -31.92 0.70 38.21
C ALA A 20 -30.82 0.20 39.15
N GLY A 21 -30.65 -1.13 39.22
CA GLY A 21 -29.39 -1.68 39.68
C GLY A 21 -28.32 -1.29 38.64
N PRO A 22 -27.09 -0.94 39.06
CA PRO A 22 -26.03 -0.73 38.10
C PRO A 22 -25.84 -2.04 37.34
N LEU A 23 -26.21 -2.06 36.06
CA LEU A 23 -25.66 -3.05 35.14
C LEU A 23 -24.15 -2.92 35.30
N PRO A 24 -23.42 -3.99 35.65
CA PRO A 24 -21.98 -3.92 35.68
C PRO A 24 -21.56 -3.45 34.29
N ALA A 25 -20.92 -2.27 34.26
CA ALA A 25 -20.25 -1.83 33.06
C ALA A 25 -19.28 -2.97 32.71
N VAL A 26 -19.55 -3.64 31.59
CA VAL A 26 -18.59 -4.58 31.00
C VAL A 26 -17.48 -3.69 30.42
N THR A 27 -16.65 -3.16 31.31
CA THR A 27 -15.47 -2.35 31.00
C THR A 27 -14.27 -3.06 31.57
N ASP A 28 -14.06 -4.29 31.11
CA ASP A 28 -12.76 -4.96 31.15
C ASP A 28 -12.69 -5.85 29.90
N TYR A 29 -12.68 -5.20 28.73
CA TYR A 29 -12.03 -5.84 27.59
C TYR A 29 -10.54 -5.79 27.89
N GLU A 30 -9.94 -6.89 28.35
CA GLU A 30 -8.50 -7.04 28.23
C GLU A 30 -8.17 -6.80 26.75
N PRO A 31 -7.34 -5.80 26.40
CA PRO A 31 -6.98 -5.55 25.02
C PRO A 31 -6.26 -6.79 24.50
N THR A 32 -6.97 -7.60 23.71
CA THR A 32 -6.40 -8.74 23.02
C THR A 32 -5.45 -8.15 21.98
N THR A 33 -4.18 -8.06 22.34
CA THR A 33 -3.16 -7.60 21.41
C THR A 33 -2.95 -8.69 20.37
N ILE A 34 -3.55 -8.52 19.19
CA ILE A 34 -3.28 -9.41 18.04
C ILE A 34 -1.76 -9.32 17.78
N PRO A 35 -1.01 -10.42 17.86
CA PRO A 35 0.42 -10.39 17.63
C PRO A 35 0.70 -10.16 16.14
N PHE A 36 1.83 -9.52 15.85
CA PHE A 36 2.28 -9.34 14.48
C PHE A 36 2.54 -10.69 13.81
N SER A 37 2.04 -10.86 12.59
CA SER A 37 2.47 -11.94 11.72
C SER A 37 3.91 -11.70 11.29
N ARG A 38 4.75 -12.73 11.44
CA ARG A 38 6.18 -12.68 11.12
C ARG A 38 6.57 -13.62 9.99
N GLU A 39 5.62 -14.41 9.51
CA GLU A 39 5.85 -15.39 8.46
C GLU A 39 4.71 -15.34 7.44
N LEU A 40 5.03 -15.65 6.17
CA LEU A 40 4.02 -15.68 5.11
C LEU A 40 3.03 -16.85 5.27
N SER A 41 3.42 -17.89 5.99
CA SER A 41 2.59 -19.06 6.34
C SER A 41 1.37 -18.69 7.19
N ASP A 42 1.41 -17.55 7.89
CA ASP A 42 0.29 -17.04 8.68
C ASP A 42 -0.90 -16.58 7.82
N PHE A 43 -0.69 -16.36 6.51
CA PHE A 43 -1.70 -15.80 5.62
C PHE A 43 -2.37 -16.88 4.77
N LYS A 44 -3.70 -16.88 4.79
CA LYS A 44 -4.52 -17.72 3.91
C LYS A 44 -5.35 -16.82 3.01
N ALA A 45 -5.31 -17.07 1.71
CA ALA A 45 -6.19 -16.41 0.76
C ALA A 45 -7.63 -16.93 0.92
N SER A 46 -8.62 -16.04 0.88
CA SER A 46 -10.04 -16.45 0.81
C SER A 46 -10.37 -17.08 -0.55
N LEU A 47 -9.78 -16.54 -1.61
CA LEU A 47 -9.96 -16.98 -2.99
C LEU A 47 -8.60 -17.14 -3.67
N THR A 48 -8.43 -18.25 -4.38
CA THR A 48 -7.28 -18.56 -5.23
C THR A 48 -7.75 -18.93 -6.64
N PRO A 49 -8.39 -18.01 -7.37
CA PRO A 49 -8.94 -18.31 -8.68
C PRO A 49 -7.81 -18.64 -9.66
N ALA A 50 -8.12 -19.46 -10.65
CA ALA A 50 -7.19 -19.75 -11.73
C ALA A 50 -6.92 -18.50 -12.57
N VAL A 51 -5.64 -18.27 -12.88
CA VAL A 51 -5.17 -17.09 -13.58
C VAL A 51 -4.14 -17.43 -14.65
N GLN A 52 -4.10 -16.60 -15.69
CA GLN A 52 -2.92 -16.39 -16.50
C GLN A 52 -2.16 -15.19 -15.93
N ASP A 53 -0.85 -15.34 -15.75
CA ASP A 53 0.02 -14.31 -15.20
C ASP A 53 1.22 -14.09 -16.12
N ASP A 54 1.29 -12.90 -16.71
CA ASP A 54 2.40 -12.48 -17.56
C ASP A 54 3.20 -11.37 -16.86
N LEU A 55 4.53 -11.50 -16.85
CA LEU A 55 5.42 -10.47 -16.29
C LEU A 55 5.78 -9.41 -17.35
N GLU A 56 5.41 -8.16 -17.08
CA GLU A 56 5.81 -7.01 -17.90
C GLU A 56 6.91 -6.19 -17.22
N LYS A 57 7.88 -5.69 -18.01
CA LYS A 57 8.90 -4.75 -17.53
C LYS A 57 8.52 -3.31 -17.81
N ILE A 58 8.23 -2.58 -16.75
CA ILE A 58 7.83 -1.17 -16.80
C ILE A 58 9.08 -0.29 -16.67
N THR A 59 9.33 0.54 -17.69
CA THR A 59 10.52 1.42 -17.76
C THR A 59 10.20 2.85 -17.38
N ILE A 60 11.18 3.55 -16.79
CA ILE A 60 11.05 4.98 -16.47
C ILE A 60 11.08 5.78 -17.78
N PRO A 61 10.09 6.65 -18.06
CA PRO A 61 10.12 7.50 -19.26
C PRO A 61 11.39 8.37 -19.31
N LEU A 62 12.03 8.45 -20.47
CA LEU A 62 13.30 9.18 -20.66
C LEU A 62 13.23 10.64 -20.21
N LYS A 63 12.08 11.31 -20.41
CA LYS A 63 11.86 12.68 -19.94
C LYS A 63 12.03 12.80 -18.42
N LYS A 64 11.59 11.80 -17.65
CA LYS A 64 11.74 11.76 -16.18
C LYS A 64 13.18 11.47 -15.77
N ILE A 65 13.88 10.60 -16.48
CA ILE A 65 15.31 10.33 -16.24
C ILE A 65 16.12 11.61 -16.43
N ARG A 66 15.94 12.32 -17.56
CA ARG A 66 16.64 13.59 -17.83
C ARG A 66 16.37 14.63 -16.76
N LEU A 67 15.12 14.80 -16.34
CA LEU A 67 14.75 15.74 -15.28
C LEU A 67 15.46 15.42 -13.95
N ARG A 68 15.56 14.13 -13.60
CA ARG A 68 16.21 13.68 -12.36
C ARG A 68 17.72 13.85 -12.39
N LEU A 69 18.37 13.51 -13.50
CA LEU A 69 19.81 13.72 -13.68
C LEU A 69 20.15 15.22 -13.61
N ALA A 70 19.35 16.06 -14.27
CA ALA A 70 19.57 17.50 -14.26
C ALA A 70 19.34 18.14 -12.88
N ASN A 71 18.33 17.67 -12.14
CA ASN A 71 17.83 18.26 -10.89
C ASN A 71 18.04 19.80 -10.82
N PRO A 72 17.42 20.58 -11.73
CA PRO A 72 17.84 21.96 -12.02
C PRO A 72 17.66 22.91 -10.83
N LYS A 73 16.79 22.56 -9.87
CA LYS A 73 16.53 23.36 -8.67
C LYS A 73 17.25 22.83 -7.43
N LYS A 74 18.10 21.81 -7.56
CA LYS A 74 18.62 21.01 -6.43
C LYS A 74 17.50 20.64 -5.46
N ASP A 75 16.34 20.29 -6.01
CA ASP A 75 15.16 20.00 -5.22
C ASP A 75 15.47 18.71 -4.43
N PRO A 76 15.52 18.77 -3.09
CA PRO A 76 15.85 17.61 -2.26
C PRO A 76 14.78 16.52 -2.35
N THR A 77 13.61 16.82 -2.91
CA THR A 77 12.53 15.85 -3.13
C THR A 77 12.71 15.03 -4.41
N ILE A 78 13.64 15.41 -5.29
CA ILE A 78 13.98 14.64 -6.49
C ILE A 78 15.04 13.61 -6.09
N GLU A 79 14.62 12.34 -5.93
CA GLU A 79 15.58 11.27 -5.64
C GLU A 79 16.57 11.11 -6.80
N PRO A 80 17.88 11.02 -6.52
CA PRO A 80 18.89 10.79 -7.53
C PRO A 80 18.67 9.44 -8.23
N ILE A 81 19.07 9.39 -9.50
CA ILE A 81 19.18 8.11 -10.21
C ILE A 81 20.39 7.39 -9.65
N ALA A 82 20.22 6.18 -9.14
CA ALA A 82 21.31 5.42 -8.56
C ALA A 82 21.23 3.94 -8.93
N LEU A 83 22.40 3.31 -9.12
CA LEU A 83 22.52 1.88 -9.39
C LEU A 83 23.55 1.25 -8.47
N MET A 84 23.40 -0.04 -8.20
CA MET A 84 24.45 -0.83 -7.56
C MET A 84 25.52 -1.17 -8.60
N VAL A 85 26.74 -0.72 -8.38
CA VAL A 85 27.89 -0.96 -9.26
C VAL A 85 28.90 -1.80 -8.51
N SER A 86 29.39 -2.86 -9.15
CA SER A 86 30.44 -3.72 -8.56
C SER A 86 31.73 -2.94 -8.37
N ARG A 87 32.50 -3.29 -7.32
CA ARG A 87 33.86 -2.79 -7.12
C ARG A 87 34.90 -3.52 -7.98
N SER A 88 34.55 -4.66 -8.58
CA SER A 88 35.45 -5.43 -9.45
C SER A 88 35.64 -4.75 -10.81
N GLU A 89 36.81 -4.92 -11.41
CA GLU A 89 37.11 -4.38 -12.74
C GLU A 89 36.18 -4.96 -13.81
N SER A 90 35.95 -6.28 -13.80
CA SER A 90 35.04 -6.95 -14.72
C SER A 90 33.60 -6.45 -14.57
N GLY A 91 33.12 -6.26 -13.33
CA GLY A 91 31.80 -5.71 -13.07
C GLY A 91 31.66 -4.25 -13.48
N LEU A 92 32.71 -3.44 -13.33
CA LEU A 92 32.76 -2.07 -13.83
C LEU A 92 32.66 -2.00 -15.35
N GLN A 93 33.48 -2.79 -16.04
CA GLN A 93 33.49 -2.85 -17.50
C GLN A 93 32.16 -3.33 -18.06
N SER A 94 31.56 -4.36 -17.45
CA SER A 94 30.23 -4.87 -17.81
C SER A 94 29.15 -3.79 -17.64
N MET A 95 29.16 -3.05 -16.52
CA MET A 95 28.22 -1.96 -16.29
C MET A 95 28.41 -0.80 -17.29
N ALA A 96 29.66 -0.43 -17.57
CA ALA A 96 29.97 0.63 -18.53
C ALA A 96 29.54 0.24 -19.94
N GLU A 97 29.80 -1.00 -20.37
CA GLU A 97 29.37 -1.51 -21.67
C GLU A 97 27.85 -1.50 -21.82
N LYS A 98 27.14 -1.87 -20.76
CA LYS A 98 25.67 -1.87 -20.75
C LYS A 98 25.07 -0.47 -20.83
N LEU A 99 25.67 0.50 -20.15
CA LEU A 99 25.07 1.82 -19.92
C LEU A 99 25.65 2.94 -20.77
N ALA A 100 26.82 2.77 -21.41
CA ALA A 100 27.49 3.84 -22.12
C ALA A 100 26.76 4.26 -23.41
N ALA A 101 26.84 5.55 -23.70
CA ALA A 101 26.57 6.06 -25.03
C ALA A 101 27.62 5.55 -26.03
N ALA A 102 27.31 5.62 -27.33
CA ALA A 102 28.22 5.15 -28.38
C ALA A 102 29.59 5.84 -28.27
N GLY A 103 30.67 5.04 -28.20
CA GLY A 103 32.04 5.53 -28.06
C GLY A 103 32.41 6.11 -26.69
N LYS A 104 31.57 5.93 -25.66
CA LYS A 104 31.77 6.49 -24.31
C LYS A 104 32.02 5.45 -23.22
N LYS A 105 32.30 4.19 -23.58
CA LYS A 105 32.48 3.09 -22.64
C LYS A 105 33.63 3.35 -21.67
N GLU A 106 34.79 3.72 -22.18
CA GLU A 106 36.00 3.94 -21.39
C GLU A 106 35.83 5.16 -20.46
N GLU A 107 35.27 6.25 -20.98
CA GLU A 107 34.97 7.46 -20.20
C GLU A 107 33.99 7.17 -19.05
N LEU A 108 32.91 6.43 -19.33
CA LEU A 108 31.93 6.03 -18.30
C LEU A 108 32.57 5.10 -17.26
N SER A 109 33.38 4.14 -17.68
CA SER A 109 34.09 3.22 -16.78
C SER A 109 35.00 3.97 -15.82
N GLN A 110 35.78 4.93 -16.34
CA GLN A 110 36.64 5.80 -15.52
C GLN A 110 35.82 6.67 -14.56
N ARG A 111 34.69 7.22 -15.00
CA ARG A 111 33.78 8.02 -14.17
C ARG A 111 33.21 7.18 -13.01
N LEU A 112 32.76 5.96 -13.29
CA LEU A 112 32.29 5.02 -12.26
C LEU A 112 33.40 4.65 -11.28
N LEU A 113 34.60 4.35 -11.77
CA LEU A 113 35.77 4.07 -10.93
C LEU A 113 36.11 5.25 -10.01
N ALA A 114 36.06 6.48 -10.51
CA ALA A 114 36.28 7.68 -9.71
C ALA A 114 35.22 7.81 -8.59
N LYS A 115 33.95 7.56 -8.89
CA LYS A 115 32.86 7.55 -7.88
C LYS A 115 33.07 6.45 -6.84
N ILE A 116 33.54 5.26 -7.24
CA ILE A 116 33.89 4.17 -6.32
C ILE A 116 35.07 4.53 -5.40
N LYS A 117 36.14 5.09 -5.97
CA LYS A 117 37.31 5.53 -5.19
C LYS A 117 36.93 6.60 -4.18
N LYS A 118 36.07 7.56 -4.56
CA LYS A 118 35.56 8.61 -3.67
C LYS A 118 34.74 8.04 -2.50
N ALA A 119 34.00 6.96 -2.71
CA ALA A 119 33.23 6.30 -1.65
C ALA A 119 34.11 5.55 -0.62
N GLY A 120 35.41 5.39 -0.89
CA GLY A 120 36.35 4.73 0.01
C GLY A 120 36.23 3.20 0.05
N PRO A 121 37.09 2.51 0.81
CA PRO A 121 37.08 1.07 0.96
C PRO A 121 35.82 0.59 1.72
N SER A 122 35.31 -0.59 1.36
CA SER A 122 34.18 -1.25 2.04
C SER A 122 34.26 -2.76 1.84
N ALA A 123 33.76 -3.52 2.81
CA ALA A 123 33.63 -4.98 2.71
C ALA A 123 32.52 -5.44 1.74
N LYS A 124 31.73 -4.51 1.18
CA LYS A 124 30.67 -4.83 0.20
C LYS A 124 31.24 -4.88 -1.22
N ASP A 125 30.91 -5.95 -1.95
CA ASP A 125 31.34 -6.17 -3.35
C ASP A 125 30.75 -5.17 -4.35
N SER A 126 29.75 -4.41 -3.93
CA SER A 126 29.09 -3.37 -4.73
C SER A 126 28.77 -2.15 -3.90
N ILE A 127 28.64 -1.01 -4.58
CA ILE A 127 28.23 0.26 -3.98
C ILE A 127 27.09 0.89 -4.77
N ARG A 128 26.27 1.68 -4.08
CA ARG A 128 25.28 2.53 -4.74
C ARG A 128 25.99 3.75 -5.34
N VAL A 129 26.02 3.85 -6.66
CA VAL A 129 26.54 5.01 -7.40
C VAL A 129 25.37 5.86 -7.88
N GLU A 130 25.40 7.14 -7.54
CA GLU A 130 24.43 8.13 -8.02
C GLU A 130 24.91 8.76 -9.32
N PHE A 131 23.99 8.98 -10.25
CA PHE A 131 24.20 9.64 -11.52
C PHE A 131 23.62 11.05 -11.50
N ASP A 132 24.34 11.98 -12.10
CA ASP A 132 24.05 13.41 -12.11
C ASP A 132 24.07 13.98 -13.55
N ALA A 133 23.95 15.31 -13.66
CA ALA A 133 23.91 16.01 -14.94
C ALA A 133 25.21 15.85 -15.74
N GLU A 134 26.36 15.69 -15.08
CA GLU A 134 27.67 15.54 -15.74
C GLU A 134 27.83 14.14 -16.34
N ASP A 135 27.16 13.14 -15.78
CA ASP A 135 27.19 11.78 -16.33
C ASP A 135 26.28 11.60 -17.54
N ALA A 136 25.27 12.46 -17.70
CA ALA A 136 24.24 12.34 -18.74
C ALA A 136 24.79 12.22 -20.19
N PRO A 137 25.85 12.94 -20.60
CA PRO A 137 26.45 12.79 -21.93
C PRO A 137 27.15 11.43 -22.15
N LEU A 138 27.54 10.74 -21.08
CA LEU A 138 28.22 9.45 -21.14
C LEU A 138 27.24 8.26 -21.19
N LEU A 139 25.96 8.51 -20.88
CA LEU A 139 24.97 7.47 -20.65
C LEU A 139 24.02 7.28 -21.85
N ASN A 140 23.82 6.03 -22.24
CA ASN A 140 22.66 5.61 -23.02
C ASN A 140 21.42 5.58 -22.10
N LEU A 141 20.64 6.66 -22.12
CA LEU A 141 19.47 6.81 -21.25
C LEU A 141 18.40 5.74 -21.46
N LYS A 142 18.30 5.11 -22.65
CA LYS A 142 17.39 3.98 -22.87
C LYS A 142 17.87 2.73 -22.14
N ALA A 143 19.16 2.45 -22.18
CA ALA A 143 19.75 1.34 -21.42
C ALA A 143 19.61 1.58 -19.91
N LEU A 144 19.84 2.80 -19.44
CA LEU A 144 19.60 3.17 -18.04
C LEU A 144 18.14 3.00 -17.62
N ALA A 145 17.18 3.41 -18.48
CA ALA A 145 15.76 3.20 -18.22
C ALA A 145 15.38 1.71 -18.10
N LYS A 146 16.02 0.86 -18.93
CA LYS A 146 15.84 -0.59 -18.91
C LYS A 146 16.45 -1.21 -17.66
N GLU A 147 17.57 -0.68 -17.18
CA GLU A 147 18.20 -1.13 -15.94
C GLU A 147 17.37 -0.80 -14.70
N LEU A 148 16.70 0.35 -14.74
CA LEU A 148 15.80 0.80 -13.68
C LEU A 148 14.38 0.22 -13.83
N ALA A 149 14.14 -0.64 -14.82
CA ALA A 149 12.83 -1.21 -15.06
C ALA A 149 12.37 -2.05 -13.86
N LYS A 150 11.07 -2.03 -13.60
CA LYS A 150 10.44 -2.83 -12.55
C LYS A 150 9.44 -3.79 -13.17
N GLU A 151 9.34 -4.97 -12.58
CA GLU A 151 8.39 -5.98 -13.00
C GLU A 151 6.99 -5.62 -12.49
N ASN A 152 5.98 -6.00 -13.27
CA ASN A 152 4.57 -5.86 -12.96
C ASN A 152 3.83 -7.07 -13.50
N HIS A 153 2.95 -7.63 -12.67
CA HIS A 153 2.12 -8.76 -13.07
C HIS A 153 0.90 -8.26 -13.86
N VAL A 154 0.72 -8.83 -15.04
CA VAL A 154 -0.46 -8.63 -15.88
C VAL A 154 -1.32 -9.87 -15.74
N VAL A 155 -2.25 -9.81 -14.79
CA VAL A 155 -3.05 -10.97 -14.36
C VAL A 155 -4.39 -10.98 -15.09
N ARG A 156 -4.77 -12.14 -15.63
CA ARG A 156 -6.09 -12.41 -16.20
C ARG A 156 -6.72 -13.59 -15.49
N LEU A 157 -7.91 -13.39 -14.94
CA LEU A 157 -8.67 -14.38 -14.21
C LEU A 157 -9.55 -15.19 -15.18
N ASN A 158 -9.47 -16.51 -15.11
CA ASN A 158 -10.28 -17.42 -15.91
C ASN A 158 -11.72 -17.45 -15.40
N SER A 159 -12.63 -16.79 -16.11
CA SER A 159 -14.02 -16.64 -15.65
C SER A 159 -14.80 -17.95 -15.68
N ARG A 160 -14.43 -18.90 -16.56
CA ARG A 160 -15.11 -20.19 -16.64
C ARG A 160 -14.76 -21.07 -15.45
N GLU A 161 -13.49 -21.08 -15.06
CA GLU A 161 -13.04 -21.81 -13.88
C GLU A 161 -13.63 -21.20 -12.59
N LEU A 162 -13.64 -19.87 -12.48
CA LEU A 162 -14.28 -19.17 -11.35
C LEU A 162 -15.77 -19.50 -11.19
N LEU A 163 -16.50 -19.65 -12.30
CA LEU A 163 -17.90 -20.05 -12.28
C LEU A 163 -18.11 -21.53 -11.95
N SER A 164 -17.13 -22.38 -12.26
CA SER A 164 -17.17 -23.82 -11.97
C SER A 164 -16.86 -24.12 -10.51
N GLU A 165 -16.11 -23.25 -9.84
CA GLU A 165 -15.81 -23.35 -8.42
C GLU A 165 -17.04 -22.99 -7.57
N LYS A 166 -17.38 -23.85 -6.61
CA LYS A 166 -18.58 -23.67 -5.78
C LYS A 166 -18.50 -22.38 -4.97
N GLY A 167 -19.26 -21.37 -5.39
CA GLY A 167 -19.35 -20.07 -4.71
C GLY A 167 -18.22 -19.10 -5.05
N GLY A 168 -17.25 -19.46 -5.91
CA GLY A 168 -16.08 -18.63 -6.19
C GLY A 168 -16.44 -17.27 -6.79
N TRP A 169 -17.36 -17.23 -7.75
CA TRP A 169 -17.87 -15.97 -8.32
C TRP A 169 -18.65 -15.13 -7.30
N ASP A 170 -19.51 -15.75 -6.50
CA ASP A 170 -20.33 -15.01 -5.52
C ASP A 170 -19.46 -14.38 -4.45
N GLU A 171 -18.44 -15.09 -3.97
CA GLU A 171 -17.47 -14.56 -3.02
C GLU A 171 -16.63 -13.44 -3.64
N LEU A 172 -16.09 -13.62 -4.85
CA LEU A 172 -15.32 -12.56 -5.52
C LEU A 172 -16.18 -11.31 -5.73
N LYS A 173 -17.43 -11.51 -6.16
CA LYS A 173 -18.39 -10.43 -6.38
C LYS A 173 -18.69 -9.67 -5.10
N GLU A 174 -18.91 -10.38 -3.98
CA GLU A 174 -19.11 -9.76 -2.67
C GLU A 174 -17.92 -8.88 -2.31
N GLN A 175 -16.70 -9.42 -2.37
CA GLN A 175 -15.48 -8.69 -2.01
C GLN A 175 -15.25 -7.46 -2.92
N LEU A 176 -15.42 -7.60 -4.23
CA LEU A 176 -15.27 -6.50 -5.18
C LEU A 176 -16.32 -5.39 -4.99
N SER A 177 -17.54 -5.75 -4.55
CA SER A 177 -18.63 -4.78 -4.39
C SER A 177 -18.36 -3.71 -3.32
N TYR A 178 -17.44 -3.96 -2.39
CA TYR A 178 -16.99 -3.00 -1.38
C TYR A 178 -16.04 -1.93 -1.93
N VAL A 179 -15.44 -2.17 -3.09
CA VAL A 179 -14.37 -1.33 -3.66
C VAL A 179 -14.77 -0.75 -5.01
N LEU A 180 -15.51 -1.50 -5.82
CA LEU A 180 -15.87 -1.11 -7.19
C LEU A 180 -17.28 -0.51 -7.25
N SER A 181 -17.49 0.42 -8.17
CA SER A 181 -18.81 1.02 -8.37
C SER A 181 -19.81 0.01 -8.96
N LYS A 182 -21.11 0.28 -8.78
CA LYS A 182 -22.19 -0.54 -9.37
C LYS A 182 -22.03 -0.71 -10.89
N ASP A 183 -21.60 0.33 -11.59
CA ASP A 183 -21.38 0.29 -13.04
C ASP A 183 -20.20 -0.61 -13.43
N GLN A 184 -19.11 -0.58 -12.65
CA GLN A 184 -17.98 -1.50 -12.85
C GLN A 184 -18.43 -2.94 -12.59
N MET A 185 -19.12 -3.18 -11.48
CA MET A 185 -19.64 -4.50 -11.14
C MET A 185 -20.59 -5.06 -12.20
N ALA A 186 -21.48 -4.23 -12.77
CA ALA A 186 -22.37 -4.65 -13.85
C ALA A 186 -21.60 -5.08 -15.11
N LYS A 187 -20.52 -4.37 -15.48
CA LYS A 187 -19.66 -4.73 -16.62
C LYS A 187 -18.92 -6.05 -16.37
N ILE A 188 -18.35 -6.22 -15.17
CA ILE A 188 -17.67 -7.46 -14.77
C ILE A 188 -18.65 -8.63 -14.83
N GLN A 189 -19.83 -8.48 -14.22
CA GLN A 189 -20.86 -9.52 -14.22
C GLN A 189 -21.27 -9.93 -15.64
N LYS A 190 -21.37 -8.97 -16.58
CA LYS A 190 -21.64 -9.27 -18.00
C LYS A 190 -20.51 -10.08 -18.62
N LYS A 191 -19.25 -9.72 -18.38
CA LYS A 191 -18.06 -10.45 -18.88
C LYS A 191 -17.99 -11.88 -18.33
N VAL A 192 -18.21 -12.04 -17.03
CA VAL A 192 -18.22 -13.37 -16.38
C VAL A 192 -19.31 -14.24 -16.98
N ARG A 193 -20.54 -13.72 -17.12
CA ARG A 193 -21.66 -14.44 -17.75
C ARG A 193 -21.41 -14.81 -19.21
N SER A 194 -20.66 -14.01 -19.96
CA SER A 194 -20.25 -14.36 -21.32
C SER A 194 -19.05 -15.30 -21.38
N GLY A 195 -18.51 -15.72 -20.23
CA GLY A 195 -17.33 -16.59 -20.14
C GLY A 195 -16.05 -15.92 -20.64
N SER A 196 -15.98 -14.59 -20.58
CA SER A 196 -14.80 -13.80 -20.94
C SER A 196 -13.92 -13.57 -19.72
N ASP A 197 -12.62 -13.73 -19.86
CA ASP A 197 -11.66 -13.53 -18.77
C ASP A 197 -11.66 -12.08 -18.26
N LEU A 198 -11.37 -11.93 -16.97
CA LEU A 198 -11.28 -10.63 -16.31
C LEU A 198 -9.83 -10.20 -16.23
N SER A 199 -9.52 -9.03 -16.77
CA SER A 199 -8.20 -8.42 -16.62
C SER A 199 -8.12 -7.71 -15.26
N LEU A 200 -7.08 -7.97 -14.48
CA LEU A 200 -6.88 -7.30 -13.21
C LEU A 200 -6.82 -5.78 -13.38
N ASP A 201 -5.98 -5.32 -14.31
CA ASP A 201 -5.75 -3.90 -14.55
C ASP A 201 -6.97 -3.19 -15.13
N ASP A 202 -7.75 -3.89 -15.96
CA ASP A 202 -8.87 -3.26 -16.65
C ASP A 202 -10.21 -3.38 -15.94
N ASP A 203 -10.45 -4.51 -15.29
CA ASP A 203 -11.75 -4.89 -14.76
C ASP A 203 -11.77 -4.84 -13.23
N LEU A 204 -10.71 -5.33 -12.58
CA LEU A 204 -10.74 -5.59 -11.14
C LEU A 204 -10.16 -4.46 -10.29
N LEU A 205 -9.22 -3.68 -10.83
CA LEU A 205 -8.66 -2.53 -10.11
C LEU A 205 -9.66 -1.34 -10.05
N PRO A 206 -9.74 -0.64 -8.90
CA PRO A 206 -10.52 0.58 -8.78
C PRO A 206 -9.95 1.70 -9.67
N PRO A 207 -10.74 2.74 -9.98
CA PRO A 207 -10.37 3.75 -10.98
C PRO A 207 -9.04 4.47 -10.70
N PHE A 208 -8.66 4.66 -9.43
CA PHE A 208 -7.35 5.22 -9.10
C PHE A 208 -6.24 4.27 -9.51
N SER A 209 -6.27 3.06 -8.96
CA SER A 209 -5.24 2.05 -9.13
C SER A 209 -5.06 1.69 -10.60
N LYS A 210 -6.17 1.50 -11.32
CA LYS A 210 -6.18 1.31 -12.78
C LYS A 210 -5.43 2.41 -13.53
N ARG A 211 -5.64 3.69 -13.17
CA ARG A 211 -4.97 4.82 -13.83
C ARG A 211 -3.50 4.97 -13.42
N MET A 212 -3.11 4.45 -12.26
CA MET A 212 -1.79 4.64 -11.69
C MET A 212 -0.84 3.47 -11.92
N ALA A 213 -1.35 2.25 -12.12
CA ALA A 213 -0.58 1.07 -12.45
C ALA A 213 0.43 1.37 -13.57
N GLY A 214 1.68 0.96 -13.35
CA GLY A 214 2.82 1.23 -14.22
C GLY A 214 3.37 2.65 -14.23
N LYS A 215 2.84 3.58 -13.44
CA LYS A 215 3.31 4.98 -13.45
C LYS A 215 4.32 5.28 -12.33
N PHE A 216 5.43 5.90 -12.71
CA PHE A 216 6.44 6.45 -11.80
C PHE A 216 6.05 7.86 -11.31
N ILE A 217 5.12 7.95 -10.38
CA ILE A 217 4.62 9.24 -9.86
C ILE A 217 5.34 9.58 -8.57
N VAL A 218 5.66 10.86 -8.38
CA VAL A 218 6.23 11.38 -7.14
C VAL A 218 5.12 12.07 -6.37
N TYR A 219 4.89 11.66 -5.12
CA TYR A 219 4.20 12.49 -4.13
C TYR A 219 5.20 12.90 -3.06
N ARG A 220 5.00 14.07 -2.44
CA ARG A 220 5.72 14.38 -1.19
C ARG A 220 5.07 13.53 -0.10
N GLY A 221 5.85 12.71 0.61
CA GLY A 221 5.36 11.77 1.64
C GLY A 221 5.47 10.28 1.31
N PRO A 222 5.13 9.38 2.27
CA PRO A 222 4.90 7.95 2.06
C PRO A 222 3.95 7.63 0.89
N ASN A 223 4.51 7.53 -0.31
CA ASN A 223 3.79 7.20 -1.54
C ASN A 223 2.92 5.93 -1.46
N CYS A 224 3.39 4.93 -0.71
CA CYS A 224 2.68 3.68 -0.46
C CYS A 224 1.39 3.90 0.35
N PHE A 225 1.36 4.86 1.28
CA PHE A 225 0.17 5.14 2.09
C PHE A 225 -0.90 5.77 1.23
N HIS A 226 -0.53 6.77 0.43
CA HIS A 226 -1.44 7.35 -0.55
C HIS A 226 -1.94 6.31 -1.55
N ALA A 227 -1.06 5.40 -2.01
CA ALA A 227 -1.45 4.31 -2.92
C ALA A 227 -2.57 3.47 -2.33
N SER A 228 -2.34 2.97 -1.11
CA SER A 228 -3.24 2.05 -0.45
C SER A 228 -4.55 2.72 -0.03
N LEU A 229 -4.52 3.97 0.46
CA LEU A 229 -5.75 4.69 0.81
C LEU A 229 -6.57 5.09 -0.42
N SER A 230 -5.91 5.54 -1.50
CA SER A 230 -6.60 5.88 -2.76
C SER A 230 -7.18 4.68 -3.49
N PHE A 231 -6.76 3.46 -3.13
CA PHE A 231 -7.37 2.23 -3.63
C PHE A 231 -8.86 2.17 -3.24
N PHE A 232 -9.18 2.54 -2.01
CA PHE A 232 -10.55 2.51 -1.48
C PHE A 232 -11.37 3.72 -1.91
N ASP A 233 -10.80 4.92 -1.84
CA ASP A 233 -11.41 6.16 -2.31
C ASP A 233 -10.33 7.26 -2.51
N GLN A 234 -10.36 7.90 -3.68
CA GLN A 234 -9.44 8.97 -4.06
C GLN A 234 -9.55 10.24 -3.21
N GLN A 235 -10.63 10.39 -2.44
CA GLN A 235 -10.82 11.50 -1.53
C GLN A 235 -10.24 11.24 -0.14
N LEU A 236 -10.00 9.98 0.25
CA LEU A 236 -9.46 9.65 1.58
C LEU A 236 -8.15 10.37 1.90
N PRO A 237 -7.13 10.38 1.01
CA PRO A 237 -5.90 11.16 1.24
C PRO A 237 -6.09 12.68 1.34
N LYS A 238 -7.23 13.19 0.86
CA LYS A 238 -7.52 14.63 0.75
C LYS A 238 -8.49 15.10 1.82
N ASN A 239 -9.09 14.18 2.58
CA ASN A 239 -10.03 14.52 3.64
C ASN A 239 -9.29 15.38 4.68
N PRO A 240 -9.79 16.57 5.03
CA PRO A 240 -9.17 17.42 6.06
C PRO A 240 -9.03 16.77 7.44
N GLU A 241 -9.84 15.75 7.76
CA GLU A 241 -9.70 14.95 8.99
C GLU A 241 -8.43 14.08 8.98
N VAL A 242 -7.96 13.73 7.78
CA VAL A 242 -6.77 12.91 7.52
C VAL A 242 -5.56 13.78 7.23
N ASN A 243 -5.74 14.88 6.54
CA ASN A 243 -4.68 15.75 6.04
C ASN A 243 -4.81 17.13 6.70
N ILE A 244 -4.25 17.28 7.90
CA ILE A 244 -4.28 18.55 8.64
C ILE A 244 -3.26 19.48 7.98
N LYS A 245 -3.77 20.44 7.19
CA LYS A 245 -3.00 21.34 6.30
C LYS A 245 -2.24 22.47 7.04
N GLU A 246 -1.64 22.21 8.19
CA GLU A 246 -1.10 23.28 9.04
C GLU A 246 0.42 23.50 8.91
N GLU A 247 1.13 22.80 8.04
CA GLU A 247 2.59 22.96 7.86
C GLU A 247 2.97 23.62 6.51
N GLU A 248 3.82 24.66 6.55
CA GLU A 248 4.46 25.21 5.35
C GLU A 248 5.33 24.14 4.65
N GLY A 249 5.17 23.99 3.33
CA GLY A 249 5.90 22.98 2.53
C GLY A 249 5.15 21.64 2.35
N TYR A 250 4.03 21.46 3.03
CA TYR A 250 3.16 20.30 2.95
C TYR A 250 2.48 20.19 1.58
N HIS A 251 2.52 19.02 0.93
CA HIS A 251 1.80 18.78 -0.32
C HIS A 251 0.45 18.15 -0.02
N ARG A 252 -0.61 18.56 -0.73
CA ARG A 252 -2.01 18.07 -0.61
C ARG A 252 -2.27 16.55 -0.73
N SER A 253 -1.22 15.76 -0.90
CA SER A 253 -1.26 14.30 -1.06
C SER A 253 -0.20 13.61 -0.21
N MET A 254 0.44 14.34 0.69
CA MET A 254 1.31 13.77 1.71
C MET A 254 0.40 13.06 2.72
N ILE A 255 0.81 11.87 3.15
CA ILE A 255 0.18 11.12 4.23
C ILE A 255 1.32 10.60 5.09
N ASN A 256 1.50 11.17 6.27
CA ASN A 256 2.48 10.72 7.24
C ASN A 256 1.98 9.49 8.02
N TYR A 257 2.77 9.00 8.97
CA TYR A 257 2.42 7.81 9.75
C TYR A 257 1.22 8.01 10.68
N ASP A 258 1.06 9.21 11.25
CA ASP A 258 -0.06 9.57 12.13
C ASP A 258 -1.37 9.64 11.32
N GLU A 259 -1.35 10.34 10.18
CA GLU A 259 -2.50 10.47 9.28
C GLU A 259 -2.97 9.11 8.74
N LEU A 260 -2.03 8.23 8.36
CA LEU A 260 -2.36 6.85 8.01
C LEU A 260 -3.00 6.12 9.19
N TRP A 261 -2.39 6.22 10.39
CA TRP A 261 -2.88 5.52 11.57
C TRP A 261 -4.31 5.96 11.93
N ARG A 262 -4.60 7.26 11.84
CA ARG A 262 -5.96 7.79 12.03
C ARG A 262 -6.96 7.20 11.06
N VAL A 263 -6.61 7.11 9.77
CA VAL A 263 -7.51 6.49 8.78
C VAL A 263 -7.76 5.02 9.11
N ILE A 264 -6.70 4.29 9.46
CA ILE A 264 -6.80 2.88 9.85
C ILE A 264 -7.75 2.73 11.04
N SER A 265 -7.50 3.44 12.15
CA SER A 265 -8.31 3.31 13.37
C SER A 265 -9.76 3.77 13.19
N ASN A 266 -10.04 4.65 12.23
CA ASN A 266 -11.37 5.18 12.00
C ASN A 266 -12.20 4.33 11.02
N GLN A 267 -11.57 3.80 9.98
CA GLN A 267 -12.29 3.17 8.86
C GLN A 267 -12.00 1.68 8.71
N PHE A 268 -11.08 1.14 9.49
CA PHE A 268 -10.67 -0.25 9.41
C PHE A 268 -10.66 -0.89 10.79
N TYR A 269 -10.83 -2.21 10.80
CA TYR A 269 -10.64 -3.03 11.98
C TYR A 269 -9.53 -4.04 11.72
N GLU A 270 -8.77 -4.34 12.76
CA GLU A 270 -7.70 -5.33 12.65
C GLU A 270 -8.27 -6.74 12.56
N ILE A 271 -7.66 -7.58 11.71
CA ILE A 271 -7.99 -9.00 11.60
C ILE A 271 -6.75 -9.84 11.89
N ASP A 272 -6.95 -10.97 12.55
CA ASP A 272 -5.91 -11.98 12.72
C ASP A 272 -5.89 -12.92 11.51
N PRO A 273 -4.86 -12.86 10.65
CA PRO A 273 -4.79 -13.65 9.41
C PRO A 273 -4.75 -15.16 9.65
N ARG A 274 -4.38 -15.60 10.87
CA ARG A 274 -4.35 -17.02 11.25
C ARG A 274 -5.76 -17.59 11.47
N ASN A 275 -6.70 -16.70 11.83
CA ASN A 275 -8.09 -17.03 12.13
C ASN A 275 -9.07 -16.58 11.04
N ALA A 276 -8.69 -15.61 10.22
CA ALA A 276 -9.52 -15.07 9.14
C ALA A 276 -8.72 -14.97 7.84
N PRO A 277 -9.23 -15.50 6.71
CA PRO A 277 -8.53 -15.41 5.43
C PRO A 277 -8.51 -13.97 4.90
N LEU A 278 -7.48 -13.65 4.13
CA LEU A 278 -7.31 -12.40 3.39
C LEU A 278 -8.38 -12.28 2.30
N LYS A 279 -9.03 -11.11 2.22
CA LYS A 279 -10.05 -10.74 1.25
C LYS A 279 -9.60 -9.55 0.42
N TYR A 280 -10.08 -9.46 -0.82
CA TYR A 280 -9.82 -8.34 -1.73
C TYR A 280 -10.09 -7.01 -1.05
N GLY A 281 -9.10 -6.13 -1.07
CA GLY A 281 -9.16 -4.86 -0.37
C GLY A 281 -8.70 -4.90 1.09
N ASP A 282 -8.16 -6.01 1.60
CA ASP A 282 -7.49 -5.96 2.91
C ASP A 282 -6.23 -5.09 2.83
N LEU A 283 -6.10 -4.15 3.77
CA LEU A 283 -4.95 -3.29 3.91
C LEU A 283 -3.86 -4.03 4.69
N LEU A 284 -2.74 -4.29 4.03
CA LEU A 284 -1.55 -4.89 4.60
C LEU A 284 -0.63 -3.78 5.10
N VAL A 285 -0.30 -3.77 6.40
CA VAL A 285 0.55 -2.74 7.01
C VAL A 285 1.79 -3.40 7.58
N TYR A 286 2.95 -3.00 7.08
CA TYR A 286 4.25 -3.55 7.47
C TYR A 286 4.87 -2.66 8.53
N PHE A 287 5.38 -3.29 9.58
CA PHE A 287 5.95 -2.66 10.75
C PHE A 287 7.39 -3.12 10.97
N GLN A 288 8.23 -2.20 11.45
CA GLN A 288 9.47 -2.53 12.13
C GLN A 288 9.16 -2.72 13.62
N VAL A 289 8.88 -3.96 14.00
CA VAL A 289 8.55 -4.36 15.36
C VAL A 289 9.82 -4.30 16.23
N PRO A 290 9.84 -3.57 17.35
CA PRO A 290 10.99 -3.54 18.25
C PRO A 290 11.20 -4.92 18.90
N GLU A 291 12.43 -5.17 19.35
CA GLU A 291 12.78 -6.40 20.06
C GLU A 291 12.06 -6.51 21.41
N THR A 292 11.89 -5.38 22.10
CA THR A 292 11.17 -5.31 23.37
C THR A 292 9.65 -5.22 23.13
N PRO A 293 8.84 -6.11 23.71
CA PRO A 293 7.39 -6.04 23.58
C PRO A 293 6.86 -4.72 24.13
N SER A 294 6.21 -3.93 23.29
CA SER A 294 5.36 -2.83 23.74
C SER A 294 3.92 -3.32 23.84
N LYS A 295 3.21 -2.88 24.87
CA LYS A 295 1.76 -3.09 24.97
C LYS A 295 0.98 -2.35 23.87
N HIS A 296 1.55 -1.29 23.30
CA HIS A 296 0.91 -0.44 22.29
C HIS A 296 1.71 -0.39 20.99
N ILE A 297 0.99 -0.34 19.87
CA ILE A 297 1.58 -0.11 18.55
C ILE A 297 2.01 1.35 18.46
N ASN A 298 3.28 1.59 18.16
CA ASN A 298 3.72 2.93 17.79
C ASN A 298 3.58 3.11 16.28
N PHE A 299 2.77 4.07 15.83
CA PHE A 299 2.59 4.37 14.40
C PHE A 299 3.92 4.70 13.69
N LYS A 300 4.93 5.20 14.42
CA LYS A 300 6.27 5.44 13.87
C LYS A 300 7.00 4.16 13.44
N TRP A 301 6.48 2.98 13.78
CA TRP A 301 7.00 1.70 13.32
C TRP A 301 6.48 1.29 11.95
N ILE A 302 5.42 1.93 11.44
CA ILE A 302 4.94 1.62 10.10
C ILE A 302 6.06 1.93 9.10
N ARG A 303 6.27 1.02 8.16
CA ARG A 303 7.28 1.13 7.11
C ARG A 303 6.64 1.13 5.73
N HIS A 304 5.56 0.38 5.56
CA HIS A 304 4.89 0.24 4.27
C HIS A 304 3.43 -0.10 4.42
N THR A 305 2.67 0.17 3.35
CA THR A 305 1.36 -0.42 3.15
C THR A 305 1.16 -0.88 1.72
N SER A 306 0.42 -1.97 1.57
CA SER A 306 -0.08 -2.48 0.30
C SER A 306 -1.52 -2.95 0.45
N VAL A 307 -2.21 -3.21 -0.65
CA VAL A 307 -3.58 -3.72 -0.63
C VAL A 307 -3.59 -5.12 -1.22
N TYR A 308 -4.15 -6.08 -0.49
CA TYR A 308 -4.35 -7.44 -0.98
C TYR A 308 -5.45 -7.47 -2.04
N LEU A 309 -5.23 -8.26 -3.09
CA LEU A 309 -6.18 -8.43 -4.20
C LEU A 309 -6.83 -9.81 -4.09
N PHE A 310 -6.18 -10.86 -4.58
CA PHE A 310 -6.65 -12.26 -4.46
C PHE A 310 -5.47 -13.19 -4.71
N GLY A 311 -5.60 -14.45 -4.31
CA GLY A 311 -4.52 -15.43 -4.40
C GLY A 311 -3.22 -14.87 -3.80
N PRO A 312 -2.12 -14.82 -4.55
CA PRO A 312 -0.88 -14.24 -4.06
C PRO A 312 -0.76 -12.73 -4.33
N TYR A 313 -1.70 -12.06 -5.01
CA TYR A 313 -1.45 -10.73 -5.56
C TYR A 313 -1.75 -9.58 -4.59
N VAL A 314 -0.90 -8.57 -4.65
CA VAL A 314 -1.04 -7.29 -3.94
C VAL A 314 -0.87 -6.13 -4.92
N TYR A 315 -1.61 -5.05 -4.68
CA TYR A 315 -1.36 -3.76 -5.30
C TYR A 315 -0.53 -2.91 -4.34
N SER A 316 0.59 -2.39 -4.82
CA SER A 316 1.45 -1.56 -3.99
C SER A 316 2.20 -0.51 -4.81
N LYS A 317 2.84 0.40 -4.07
CA LYS A 317 3.90 1.25 -4.60
C LYS A 317 5.08 1.17 -3.67
N GLY A 318 6.16 0.53 -4.12
CA GLY A 318 7.33 0.37 -3.25
C GLY A 318 7.95 1.73 -2.90
N SER A 319 8.15 1.95 -1.61
CA SER A 319 8.79 3.12 -0.98
C SER A 319 8.33 4.52 -1.46
N LYS A 320 8.92 5.56 -0.86
CA LYS A 320 8.78 6.97 -1.30
C LYS A 320 9.46 7.23 -2.66
N SER A 321 10.15 6.24 -3.21
CA SER A 321 11.04 6.43 -4.34
C SER A 321 10.28 6.76 -5.63
N PRO A 322 10.73 7.75 -6.41
CA PRO A 322 10.21 7.99 -7.73
C PRO A 322 10.74 6.94 -8.73
N ASN A 323 11.66 6.06 -8.32
CA ASN A 323 12.16 4.91 -9.09
C ASN A 323 11.29 3.66 -8.94
N THR A 324 10.20 3.75 -8.17
CA THR A 324 9.23 2.64 -8.05
C THR A 324 7.89 3.06 -8.66
N PRO A 325 7.35 2.27 -9.60
CA PRO A 325 6.01 2.49 -10.10
C PRO A 325 4.97 1.96 -9.11
N TYR A 326 3.72 2.33 -9.32
CA TYR A 326 2.60 1.54 -8.80
C TYR A 326 2.55 0.23 -9.59
N THR A 327 2.47 -0.90 -8.90
CA THR A 327 2.54 -2.23 -9.54
C THR A 327 1.63 -3.21 -8.85
N VAL A 328 1.16 -4.19 -9.62
CA VAL A 328 0.73 -5.48 -9.09
C VAL A 328 1.96 -6.37 -8.94
N LYS A 329 2.09 -7.00 -7.79
CA LYS A 329 3.11 -8.02 -7.51
C LYS A 329 2.57 -9.09 -6.59
N THR A 330 3.34 -10.14 -6.34
CA THR A 330 2.97 -11.13 -5.34
C THR A 330 3.29 -10.66 -3.92
N LEU A 331 2.53 -11.16 -2.95
CA LEU A 331 2.76 -10.93 -1.51
C LEU A 331 4.15 -11.43 -1.10
N GLY A 332 4.62 -12.53 -1.71
CA GLY A 332 5.95 -13.06 -1.49
C GLY A 332 7.05 -12.08 -1.90
N GLU A 333 6.90 -11.45 -3.07
CA GLU A 333 7.85 -10.43 -3.54
C GLU A 333 7.82 -9.18 -2.67
N GLU A 334 6.63 -8.69 -2.29
CA GLU A 334 6.51 -7.52 -1.41
C GLU A 334 7.13 -7.81 -0.04
N TRP A 335 6.82 -8.96 0.55
CA TRP A 335 7.38 -9.40 1.82
C TRP A 335 8.90 -9.46 1.79
N LYS A 336 9.48 -10.11 0.77
CA LYS A 336 10.92 -10.23 0.61
C LYS A 336 11.60 -8.87 0.52
N VAL A 337 11.06 -7.94 -0.26
CA VAL A 337 11.59 -6.58 -0.38
C VAL A 337 11.65 -5.88 0.98
N TRP A 338 10.60 -5.99 1.80
CA TRP A 338 10.58 -5.36 3.12
C TRP A 338 11.40 -6.10 4.16
N GLN A 339 11.53 -7.42 4.03
CA GLN A 339 12.38 -8.22 4.90
C GLN A 339 13.86 -7.87 4.69
N ASP A 340 14.26 -7.61 3.45
CA ASP A 340 15.62 -7.15 3.11
C ASP A 340 15.89 -5.72 3.66
N MET A 341 14.87 -4.85 3.67
CA MET A 341 15.00 -3.47 4.20
C MET A 341 14.93 -3.39 5.73
N VAL A 342 14.19 -4.29 6.37
CA VAL A 342 13.95 -4.32 7.82
C VAL A 342 14.28 -5.72 8.35
N PRO A 343 15.56 -6.14 8.27
CA PRO A 343 15.93 -7.50 8.63
C PRO A 343 15.66 -7.78 10.10
N LYS A 344 15.08 -8.96 10.38
CA LYS A 344 14.81 -9.51 11.73
C LYS A 344 13.74 -8.81 12.58
N ALA A 345 13.21 -7.68 12.11
CA ALA A 345 12.22 -6.88 12.84
C ALA A 345 10.93 -6.64 12.03
N LEU A 346 10.78 -7.26 10.85
CA LEU A 346 9.56 -7.10 10.06
C LEU A 346 8.39 -7.86 10.71
N GLY A 347 7.27 -7.17 10.90
CA GLY A 347 5.99 -7.77 11.20
C GLY A 347 4.89 -7.13 10.36
N MET A 348 3.78 -7.83 10.17
CA MET A 348 2.64 -7.31 9.42
C MET A 348 1.36 -7.45 10.22
N ARG A 349 0.49 -6.44 10.09
CA ARG A 349 -0.90 -6.48 10.56
C ARG A 349 -1.82 -6.23 9.39
N ILE A 350 -3.02 -6.80 9.49
CA ILE A 350 -4.03 -6.76 8.44
C ILE A 350 -5.22 -5.98 8.93
N TYR A 351 -5.67 -5.04 8.12
CA TYR A 351 -6.78 -4.17 8.43
C TYR A 351 -7.83 -4.30 7.35
N ARG A 352 -9.05 -4.68 7.74
CA ARG A 352 -10.19 -4.78 6.85
C ARG A 352 -11.07 -3.56 7.00
N ARG A 353 -11.55 -3.01 5.89
CA ARG A 353 -12.41 -1.82 5.92
C ARG A 353 -13.72 -2.15 6.64
N GLY A 354 -14.07 -1.36 7.65
CA GLY A 354 -15.36 -1.44 8.31
C GLY A 354 -16.46 -0.92 7.39
N SER A 355 -17.59 -1.62 7.35
CA SER A 355 -18.78 -1.21 6.59
C SER A 355 -19.74 -0.32 7.38
N ASP A 356 -19.47 -0.07 8.66
CA ASP A 356 -20.40 0.62 9.55
C ASP A 356 -20.36 2.15 9.39
N ALA A 357 -21.52 2.72 9.02
CA ALA A 357 -21.78 4.15 9.06
C ALA A 357 -21.83 4.73 10.49
N ASN A 358 -21.77 3.86 11.51
CA ASN A 358 -21.91 4.20 12.93
C ASN A 358 -20.59 4.14 13.71
N ALA A 359 -19.46 3.89 13.06
CA ALA A 359 -18.15 4.02 13.71
C ALA A 359 -18.01 5.47 14.19
N ARG A 360 -17.95 5.66 15.52
CA ARG A 360 -17.86 7.00 16.12
C ARG A 360 -16.54 7.62 15.68
N LEU A 361 -16.64 8.63 14.81
CA LEU A 361 -15.50 9.48 14.45
C LEU A 361 -14.87 10.01 15.75
N PRO A 362 -13.55 9.85 15.95
CA PRO A 362 -12.88 10.45 17.09
C PRO A 362 -13.05 11.97 17.03
N GLN A 363 -13.52 12.58 18.13
CA GLN A 363 -13.95 13.97 18.14
C GLN A 363 -12.81 14.92 18.56
N SER A 364 -11.76 14.38 19.17
CA SER A 364 -10.61 15.14 19.67
C SER A 364 -9.29 14.44 19.35
N ARG A 365 -8.17 15.16 19.44
CA ARG A 365 -6.81 14.60 19.27
C ARG A 365 -6.49 13.52 20.31
N ASP A 366 -7.10 13.60 21.48
CA ASP A 366 -6.83 12.71 22.61
C ASP A 366 -7.52 11.35 22.43
N ASP A 367 -8.65 11.29 21.72
CA ASP A 367 -9.32 10.05 21.32
C ASP A 367 -8.45 9.15 20.43
N TRP A 368 -7.34 9.69 19.90
CA TRP A 368 -6.38 8.95 19.06
C TRP A 368 -5.12 8.52 19.81
N ILE A 369 -4.91 9.03 21.03
CA ILE A 369 -3.73 8.73 21.86
C ILE A 369 -3.98 7.48 22.72
N TYR A 370 -5.26 7.11 22.95
CA TYR A 370 -5.67 6.04 23.84
C TYR A 370 -6.29 4.85 23.12
#